data_AF-A0A380GZX6-F1
#
_entry.id   AF-A0A380GZX6-F1
#
_cell.length_a   1.000
_cell.length_b   1.000
_cell.length_c   1.000
_cell.angle_alpha   90.00
_cell.angle_beta   90.00
_cell.angle_gamma   90.00
#
_symmetry.space_group_name_H-M   'P 1'
#
loop_
_entity.id
_entity.type
_entity.pdbx_description
1 polymer ?
#
loop_
_entity_poly.entity_id
_entity_poly.type
_entity_poly.pdbx_seq_one_letter_code
_entity_poly.pdbx_strand_id
1 'polypeptide(L)'
;MFAILKSQLSPSKQASQISHVIKKDDAQSLSQQLTSGNNHLSKQEARAYLNYIKTEDDFNNVGDKVEQSTKDVKDNHYRNLSVDANGNNILNISKDGKKYLFFDDYHFNVPQHSITLLPSNGGKITYEFNGDKRTISVEENKEKDLGTFSVGNFNLKATKEMDGKKFKGALIIDMSNEDSTVYESFKQKRFNVYVDGGYMLDNVKIYANGKEIGDESSSETYGPYDPDEEVVVHAEGSYEGHTLDTDKYTYKEPEKTDDCKWGFSFTDKNGNLAGSYTAYTDDGYVTEYDENGDEVGSGY
;
A
#
# COMPACT_ATOMS: atom_id res chain seq x y z
N MET A 1 5.94 44.96 -20.87
CA MET A 1 6.48 43.58 -20.89
C MET A 1 7.23 43.23 -19.59
N PHE A 2 8.19 44.05 -19.12
CA PHE A 2 8.94 43.82 -17.86
C PHE A 2 8.08 43.66 -16.59
N ALA A 3 7.07 44.53 -16.39
CA ALA A 3 6.19 44.45 -15.21
C ALA A 3 5.29 43.18 -15.21
N ILE A 4 4.85 42.73 -16.39
CA ILE A 4 4.03 41.51 -16.53
C ILE A 4 4.91 40.28 -16.21
N LEU A 5 6.13 40.24 -16.75
CA LEU A 5 7.11 39.18 -16.47
C LEU A 5 7.48 39.14 -14.99
N LYS A 6 7.71 40.31 -14.37
CA LYS A 6 7.97 40.45 -12.93
C LYS A 6 6.82 39.95 -12.06
N SER A 7 5.57 40.20 -12.47
CA SER A 7 4.41 39.70 -11.73
C SER A 7 4.28 38.18 -11.83
N GLN A 8 4.51 37.61 -13.03
CA GLN A 8 4.45 36.17 -13.30
C GLN A 8 5.53 35.38 -12.56
N LEU A 9 6.72 35.96 -12.40
CA LEU A 9 7.87 35.36 -11.73
C LEU A 9 7.94 35.73 -10.23
N SER A 10 6.89 36.30 -9.65
CA SER A 10 6.89 36.64 -8.23
C SER A 10 6.68 35.39 -7.36
N PRO A 11 7.39 35.26 -6.23
CA PRO A 11 7.27 34.09 -5.34
C PRO A 11 5.85 33.87 -4.84
N SER A 12 5.16 34.95 -4.48
CA SER A 12 3.76 34.90 -4.03
C SER A 12 2.83 34.37 -5.11
N LYS A 13 3.07 34.66 -6.39
CA LYS A 13 2.25 34.14 -7.48
C LYS A 13 2.53 32.65 -7.75
N GLN A 14 3.79 32.23 -7.67
CA GLN A 14 4.15 30.81 -7.77
C GLN A 14 3.51 30.01 -6.62
N ALA A 15 3.61 30.50 -5.39
CA ALA A 15 2.97 29.87 -4.23
C ALA A 15 1.44 29.80 -4.37
N SER A 16 0.78 30.88 -4.84
CA SER A 16 -0.66 30.83 -5.09
C SER A 16 -1.05 29.88 -6.21
N GLN A 17 -0.21 29.71 -7.23
CA GLN A 17 -0.43 28.69 -8.27
C GLN A 17 -0.32 27.28 -7.70
N ILE A 18 0.72 27.01 -6.90
CA ILE A 18 0.90 25.72 -6.21
C ILE A 18 -0.29 25.44 -5.28
N SER A 19 -0.64 26.41 -4.41
CA SER A 19 -1.77 26.33 -3.49
C SER A 19 -3.08 25.97 -4.20
N HIS A 20 -3.39 26.69 -5.28
CA HIS A 20 -4.60 26.45 -6.08
C HIS A 20 -4.62 25.06 -6.72
N VAL A 21 -3.46 24.59 -7.19
CA VAL A 21 -3.34 23.27 -7.81
C VAL A 21 -3.47 22.14 -6.78
N ILE A 22 -2.91 22.31 -5.58
CA ILE A 22 -3.08 21.37 -4.44
C ILE A 22 -4.56 21.30 -4.04
N LYS A 23 -5.20 22.45 -3.83
CA LYS A 23 -6.63 22.54 -3.46
C LYS A 23 -7.58 21.92 -4.50
N LYS A 24 -7.11 21.79 -5.75
CA LYS A 24 -7.86 21.17 -6.85
C LYS A 24 -7.54 19.69 -7.07
N ASP A 25 -6.62 19.12 -6.31
CA ASP A 25 -6.15 17.74 -6.50
C ASP A 25 -5.63 17.46 -7.94
N ASP A 26 -4.97 18.45 -8.55
CA ASP A 26 -4.49 18.39 -9.93
C ASP A 26 -3.00 18.00 -10.00
N ALA A 27 -2.73 16.69 -9.92
CA ALA A 27 -1.38 16.14 -10.02
C ALA A 27 -0.66 16.52 -11.33
N GLN A 28 -1.37 16.66 -12.45
CA GLN A 28 -0.71 16.97 -13.72
C GLN A 28 -0.14 18.37 -13.72
N SER A 29 -0.92 19.35 -13.26
CA SER A 29 -0.43 20.71 -13.10
C SER A 29 0.64 20.78 -12.01
N LEU A 30 0.47 20.04 -10.91
CA LEU A 30 1.38 20.07 -9.77
C LEU A 30 2.77 19.56 -10.15
N SER A 31 2.85 18.55 -11.01
CA SER A 31 4.09 17.97 -11.51
C SER A 31 4.99 19.00 -12.20
N GLN A 32 4.41 20.08 -12.75
CA GLN A 32 5.15 21.16 -13.40
C GLN A 32 5.57 22.27 -12.44
N GLN A 33 5.01 22.30 -11.23
CA GLN A 33 5.27 23.37 -10.25
C GLN A 33 6.26 22.95 -9.17
N LEU A 34 6.28 21.66 -8.82
CA LEU A 34 7.14 21.14 -7.75
C LEU A 34 8.33 20.37 -8.31
N THR A 35 9.41 20.38 -7.54
CA THR A 35 10.59 19.54 -7.77
C THR A 35 10.77 18.54 -6.64
N SER A 36 11.55 17.49 -6.90
CA SER A 36 12.16 16.69 -5.85
C SER A 36 13.60 16.38 -6.25
N GLY A 37 14.54 16.74 -5.38
CA GLY A 37 15.94 16.82 -5.75
C GLY A 37 16.14 17.88 -6.83
N ASN A 38 16.70 17.48 -7.98
CA ASN A 38 17.02 18.40 -9.07
C ASN A 38 16.03 18.33 -10.25
N ASN A 39 14.97 17.54 -10.13
CA ASN A 39 14.04 17.29 -11.23
C ASN A 39 12.63 17.70 -10.84
N HIS A 40 11.82 18.08 -11.85
CA HIS A 40 10.38 18.17 -11.68
C HIS A 40 9.80 16.82 -11.28
N LEU A 41 8.74 16.86 -10.46
CA LEU A 41 8.01 15.64 -10.14
C LEU A 41 7.45 15.01 -11.42
N SER A 42 7.51 13.69 -11.49
CA SER A 42 6.69 12.96 -12.44
C SER A 42 5.20 13.13 -12.09
N LYS A 43 4.31 12.80 -13.03
CA LYS A 43 2.86 12.76 -12.74
C LYS A 43 2.53 11.73 -11.66
N GLN A 44 3.27 10.62 -11.59
CA GLN A 44 3.08 9.58 -10.58
C GLN A 44 3.49 10.09 -9.20
N GLU A 45 4.63 10.78 -9.10
CA GLU A 45 5.11 11.39 -7.85
C GLU A 45 4.19 12.50 -7.37
N ALA A 46 3.73 13.39 -8.27
CA ALA A 46 2.78 14.43 -7.91
C ALA A 46 1.43 13.87 -7.41
N ARG A 47 0.97 12.74 -7.98
CA ARG A 47 -0.22 12.04 -7.51
C ARG A 47 0.01 11.38 -6.14
N ALA A 48 1.16 10.76 -5.93
CA ALA A 48 1.54 10.17 -4.65
C ALA A 48 1.67 11.22 -3.54
N TYR A 49 2.24 12.38 -3.85
CA TYR A 49 2.33 13.52 -2.94
C TYR A 49 0.95 14.04 -2.51
N LEU A 50 0.00 14.16 -3.45
CA LEU A 50 -1.38 14.54 -3.12
C LEU A 50 -2.10 13.47 -2.28
N ASN A 51 -1.86 12.19 -2.55
CA ASN A 51 -2.39 11.11 -1.71
C ASN A 51 -1.85 11.18 -0.28
N TYR A 52 -0.55 11.47 -0.13
CA TYR A 52 0.07 11.68 1.18
C TYR A 52 -0.55 12.86 1.93
N ILE A 53 -0.68 14.01 1.26
CA ILE A 53 -1.34 15.18 1.88
C ILE A 53 -2.74 14.82 2.37
N LYS A 54 -3.53 14.12 1.55
CA LYS A 54 -4.90 13.73 1.90
C LYS A 54 -4.98 12.81 3.12
N THR A 55 -3.95 12.01 3.37
CA THR A 55 -3.88 11.16 4.57
C THR A 55 -3.45 11.96 5.80
N GLU A 56 -2.46 12.85 5.65
CA GLU A 56 -1.88 13.60 6.77
C GLU A 56 -2.68 14.85 7.17
N ASP A 57 -3.35 15.51 6.23
CA ASP A 57 -4.00 16.81 6.42
C ASP A 57 -5.07 17.06 5.33
N ASP A 58 -5.60 18.27 5.25
CA ASP A 58 -6.49 18.70 4.17
C ASP A 58 -5.77 19.57 3.13
N PHE A 59 -6.19 19.47 1.86
CA PHE A 59 -5.61 20.23 0.76
C PHE A 59 -5.72 21.76 0.94
N ASN A 60 -6.77 22.25 1.61
CA ASN A 60 -6.93 23.67 1.87
C ASN A 60 -5.89 24.16 2.86
N ASN A 61 -5.76 23.50 4.01
CA ASN A 61 -4.77 23.81 5.03
C ASN A 61 -3.35 23.77 4.46
N VAL A 62 -2.98 22.70 3.76
CA VAL A 62 -1.67 22.61 3.12
C VAL A 62 -1.46 23.70 2.08
N GLY A 63 -2.45 23.96 1.22
CA GLY A 63 -2.38 25.04 0.24
C GLY A 63 -2.19 26.41 0.89
N ASP A 64 -2.85 26.68 2.01
CA ASP A 64 -2.72 27.94 2.76
C ASP A 64 -1.35 28.06 3.43
N LYS A 65 -0.85 26.96 4.02
CA LYS A 65 0.51 26.91 4.59
C LYS A 65 1.59 27.17 3.54
N VAL A 66 1.45 26.68 2.31
CA VAL A 66 2.40 26.99 1.20
C VAL A 66 2.45 28.49 0.94
N GLU A 67 1.30 29.16 0.85
CA GLU A 67 1.26 30.61 0.66
C GLU A 67 1.85 31.37 1.85
N GLN A 68 1.50 30.96 3.07
CA GLN A 68 1.95 31.60 4.29
C GLN A 68 3.47 31.45 4.47
N SER A 69 4.00 30.23 4.38
CA SER A 69 5.43 29.98 4.47
C SER A 69 6.22 30.73 3.39
N THR A 70 5.68 30.88 2.18
CA THR A 70 6.33 31.69 1.13
C THR A 70 6.37 33.18 1.50
N LYS A 71 5.29 33.72 2.07
CA LYS A 71 5.27 35.11 2.57
C LYS A 71 6.30 35.29 3.68
N ASP A 72 6.41 34.33 4.60
CA ASP A 72 7.35 34.40 5.71
C ASP A 72 8.81 34.34 5.23
N VAL A 73 9.14 33.48 4.26
CA VAL A 73 10.47 33.47 3.61
C VAL A 73 10.80 34.84 3.01
N LYS A 74 9.83 35.48 2.37
CA LYS A 74 10.01 36.77 1.72
C LYS A 74 10.13 37.94 2.71
N ASP A 75 9.18 38.06 3.62
CA ASP A 75 8.97 39.23 4.47
C ASP A 75 9.90 39.22 5.69
N ASN A 76 10.23 38.03 6.22
CA ASN A 76 11.18 37.87 7.32
C ASN A 76 12.61 37.58 6.83
N HIS A 77 12.82 37.56 5.52
CA HIS A 77 14.12 37.30 4.89
C HIS A 77 14.78 35.96 5.28
N TYR A 78 13.96 34.93 5.53
CA TYR A 78 14.49 33.58 5.73
C TYR A 78 15.11 33.05 4.44
N ARG A 79 16.13 32.19 4.57
CA ARG A 79 16.73 31.49 3.41
C ARG A 79 15.90 30.30 2.97
N ASN A 80 15.28 29.61 3.92
CA ASN A 80 14.38 28.49 3.69
C ASN A 80 13.33 28.40 4.80
N LEU A 81 12.23 27.71 4.51
CA LEU A 81 11.21 27.32 5.47
C LEU A 81 10.55 26.02 4.99
N SER A 82 10.15 25.14 5.92
CA SER A 82 9.34 23.96 5.60
C SER A 82 7.84 24.29 5.64
N VAL A 83 7.08 23.48 4.92
CA VAL A 83 5.65 23.34 5.09
C VAL A 83 5.43 21.96 5.67
N ASP A 84 4.68 21.90 6.77
CA ASP A 84 4.43 20.64 7.47
C ASP A 84 2.94 20.26 7.40
N ALA A 85 2.67 18.97 7.22
CA ALA A 85 1.35 18.35 7.38
C ALA A 85 1.44 17.38 8.56
N ASN A 86 0.57 17.55 9.57
CA ASN A 86 0.60 16.74 10.80
C ASN A 86 1.99 16.64 11.49
N GLY A 87 2.80 17.70 11.40
CA GLY A 87 4.16 17.72 11.96
C GLY A 87 5.25 17.10 11.08
N ASN A 88 4.88 16.51 9.94
CA ASN A 88 5.80 15.95 8.95
C ASN A 88 6.14 16.99 7.87
N ASN A 89 7.43 17.15 7.55
CA ASN A 89 7.87 18.06 6.49
C ASN A 89 7.49 17.52 5.10
N ILE A 90 6.65 18.26 4.39
CA ILE A 90 6.16 17.86 3.07
C ILE A 90 6.72 18.71 1.93
N LEU A 91 7.22 19.90 2.22
CA LEU A 91 7.73 20.81 1.19
C LEU A 91 8.74 21.77 1.79
N ASN A 92 9.90 21.89 1.14
CA ASN A 92 10.87 22.93 1.44
C ASN A 92 10.73 24.09 0.45
N ILE A 93 10.64 25.31 0.98
CA ILE A 93 10.63 26.54 0.20
C ILE A 93 11.97 27.24 0.44
N SER A 94 12.81 27.37 -0.58
CA SER A 94 14.10 28.07 -0.49
C SER A 94 14.16 29.27 -1.43
N LYS A 95 14.95 30.28 -1.03
CA LYS A 95 15.29 31.44 -1.85
C LYS A 95 16.77 31.39 -2.23
N ASP A 96 17.06 31.02 -3.46
CA ASP A 96 18.41 30.80 -3.96
C ASP A 96 18.86 31.88 -4.95
N GLY A 97 19.26 33.02 -4.38
CA GLY A 97 19.89 34.10 -5.14
C GLY A 97 18.91 34.82 -6.08
N LYS A 98 19.34 35.05 -7.33
CA LYS A 98 18.62 35.85 -8.32
C LYS A 98 18.52 35.16 -9.67
N LYS A 99 17.30 34.97 -10.17
CA LYS A 99 17.02 34.58 -11.55
C LYS A 99 17.07 35.80 -12.47
N TYR A 100 17.76 35.67 -13.60
CA TYR A 100 17.95 36.74 -14.58
C TYR A 100 18.46 38.06 -13.97
N LEU A 101 19.34 37.98 -12.97
CA LEU A 101 19.93 39.12 -12.23
C LEU A 101 18.97 39.97 -11.37
N PHE A 102 17.65 39.87 -11.53
CA PHE A 102 16.70 40.81 -10.91
C PHE A 102 15.57 40.15 -10.11
N PHE A 103 15.23 38.90 -10.38
CA PHE A 103 14.10 38.22 -9.72
C PHE A 103 14.61 37.30 -8.62
N ASP A 104 13.96 37.28 -7.47
CA ASP A 104 14.28 36.25 -6.48
C ASP A 104 13.95 34.88 -7.06
N ASP A 105 14.88 33.93 -6.96
CA ASP A 105 14.66 32.56 -7.43
C ASP A 105 14.17 31.72 -6.23
N TYR A 106 12.92 31.29 -6.29
CA TYR A 106 12.31 30.46 -5.26
C TYR A 106 12.20 29.03 -5.78
N HIS A 107 12.54 28.07 -4.94
CA HIS A 107 12.43 26.64 -5.22
C HIS A 107 11.45 26.00 -4.24
N PHE A 108 10.57 25.16 -4.77
CA PHE A 108 9.54 24.44 -4.02
C PHE A 108 9.82 22.95 -4.18
N ASN A 109 10.55 22.39 -3.21
CA ASN A 109 11.13 21.06 -3.30
C ASN A 109 10.52 20.09 -2.29
N VAL A 110 9.89 19.04 -2.80
CA VAL A 110 9.38 17.92 -2.01
C VAL A 110 10.56 17.08 -1.49
N PRO A 111 10.65 16.84 -0.17
CA PRO A 111 11.70 16.00 0.43
C PRO A 111 11.73 14.58 -0.14
N GLN A 112 12.81 13.86 0.13
CA GLN A 112 12.99 12.48 -0.30
C GLN A 112 13.32 11.57 0.88
N HIS A 113 12.78 10.35 0.86
CA HIS A 113 13.01 9.32 1.87
C HIS A 113 13.50 8.03 1.22
N SER A 114 14.40 7.33 1.91
CA SER A 114 14.78 5.97 1.55
C SER A 114 13.69 5.00 2.00
N ILE A 115 13.33 4.06 1.14
CA ILE A 115 12.22 3.14 1.37
C ILE A 115 12.73 1.71 1.39
N THR A 116 12.39 1.00 2.45
CA THR A 116 12.77 -0.40 2.66
C THR A 116 11.53 -1.29 2.66
N LEU A 117 11.59 -2.39 1.92
CA LEU A 117 10.59 -3.45 1.94
C LEU A 117 11.03 -4.55 2.90
N LEU A 118 10.15 -5.01 3.79
CA LEU A 118 10.30 -6.27 4.51
C LEU A 118 9.39 -7.32 3.85
N PRO A 119 9.93 -8.23 3.03
CA PRO A 119 9.13 -9.17 2.23
C PRO A 119 8.57 -10.31 3.10
N SER A 120 7.30 -10.66 2.89
CA SER A 120 6.68 -11.79 3.59
C SER A 120 7.15 -13.14 3.07
N ASN A 121 7.66 -13.20 1.83
CA ASN A 121 8.30 -14.39 1.26
C ASN A 121 9.39 -14.00 0.26
N GLY A 122 10.34 -14.91 0.05
CA GLY A 122 11.37 -14.78 -0.97
C GLY A 122 10.83 -14.82 -2.40
N GLY A 123 11.62 -14.33 -3.35
CA GLY A 123 11.27 -14.33 -4.78
C GLY A 123 11.87 -13.17 -5.55
N LYS A 124 11.27 -12.86 -6.71
CA LYS A 124 11.61 -11.68 -7.52
C LYS A 124 10.40 -10.79 -7.66
N ILE A 125 10.56 -9.51 -7.40
CA ILE A 125 9.51 -8.50 -7.59
C ILE A 125 9.93 -7.58 -8.72
N THR A 126 9.08 -7.46 -9.73
CA THR A 126 9.21 -6.45 -10.78
C THR A 126 8.11 -5.40 -10.59
N TYR A 127 8.49 -4.14 -10.40
CA TYR A 127 7.55 -3.03 -10.23
C TYR A 127 7.85 -1.88 -11.21
N GLU A 128 6.83 -1.09 -11.52
CA GLU A 128 6.93 0.06 -12.42
C GLU A 128 6.91 1.38 -11.64
N PHE A 129 7.92 2.21 -11.85
CA PHE A 129 8.03 3.54 -11.25
C PHE A 129 8.52 4.54 -12.30
N ASN A 130 7.77 5.63 -12.48
CA ASN A 130 8.03 6.67 -13.47
C ASN A 130 8.18 6.14 -14.92
N GLY A 131 7.48 5.04 -15.25
CA GLY A 131 7.56 4.36 -16.55
C GLY A 131 8.72 3.37 -16.68
N ASP A 132 9.63 3.33 -15.71
CA ASP A 132 10.75 2.39 -15.67
C ASP A 132 10.37 1.14 -14.89
N LYS A 133 10.70 -0.03 -15.45
CA LYS A 133 10.54 -1.31 -14.76
C LYS A 133 11.80 -1.63 -13.97
N ARG A 134 11.63 -1.84 -12.67
CA ARG A 134 12.69 -2.24 -11.73
C ARG A 134 12.44 -3.66 -11.27
N THR A 135 13.48 -4.48 -11.21
CA THR A 135 13.39 -5.86 -10.70
C THR A 135 14.34 -6.03 -9.54
N ILE A 136 13.83 -6.56 -8.43
CA ILE A 136 14.58 -6.84 -7.21
C ILE A 136 14.41 -8.31 -6.84
N SER A 137 15.48 -8.92 -6.33
CA SER A 137 15.40 -10.19 -5.61
C SER A 137 15.21 -9.89 -4.12
N VAL A 138 14.29 -10.61 -3.50
CA VAL A 138 13.90 -10.47 -2.10
C VAL A 138 14.02 -11.80 -1.37
N GLU A 139 14.33 -11.74 -0.09
CA GLU A 139 14.36 -12.88 0.82
C GLU A 139 13.36 -12.63 1.94
N GLU A 140 12.72 -13.70 2.39
CA GLU A 140 11.73 -13.63 3.46
C GLU A 140 12.34 -13.05 4.74
N ASN A 141 11.61 -12.14 5.39
CA ASN A 141 11.99 -11.48 6.64
C ASN A 141 13.37 -10.79 6.60
N LYS A 142 13.84 -10.42 5.40
CA LYS A 142 15.06 -9.63 5.20
C LYS A 142 14.75 -8.34 4.48
N GLU A 143 15.10 -7.23 5.13
CA GLU A 143 14.97 -5.90 4.57
C GLU A 143 15.62 -5.76 3.20
N LYS A 144 14.89 -5.12 2.28
CA LYS A 144 15.34 -4.81 0.94
C LYS A 144 15.14 -3.33 0.64
N ASP A 145 16.24 -2.63 0.40
CA ASP A 145 16.21 -1.25 -0.08
C ASP A 145 15.55 -1.17 -1.48
N LEU A 146 14.52 -0.33 -1.59
CA LEU A 146 13.86 0.03 -2.85
C LEU A 146 14.44 1.31 -3.45
N GLY A 147 15.28 2.02 -2.70
CA GLY A 147 15.89 3.28 -3.05
C GLY A 147 15.12 4.47 -2.50
N THR A 148 15.44 5.64 -3.05
CA THR A 148 14.93 6.93 -2.59
C THR A 148 13.72 7.38 -3.41
N PHE A 149 12.68 7.83 -2.73
CA PHE A 149 11.43 8.32 -3.29
C PHE A 149 11.13 9.72 -2.77
N SER A 150 10.45 10.55 -3.57
CA SER A 150 9.84 11.79 -3.08
C SER A 150 8.75 11.48 -2.05
N VAL A 151 8.55 12.36 -1.05
CA VAL A 151 7.44 12.24 -0.08
C VAL A 151 6.13 11.99 -0.82
N GLY A 152 5.45 10.89 -0.50
CA GLY A 152 4.22 10.49 -1.17
C GLY A 152 3.74 9.09 -0.79
N ASN A 153 2.43 8.86 -0.94
CA ASN A 153 1.81 7.55 -0.79
C ASN A 153 1.65 6.91 -2.17
N PHE A 154 2.44 5.87 -2.45
CA PHE A 154 2.55 5.24 -3.77
C PHE A 154 1.79 3.92 -3.85
N ASN A 155 1.16 3.67 -5.00
CA ASN A 155 0.67 2.37 -5.39
C ASN A 155 1.38 1.96 -6.68
N LEU A 156 2.47 1.19 -6.54
CA LEU A 156 3.33 0.80 -7.64
C LEU A 156 2.87 -0.55 -8.19
N LYS A 157 2.40 -0.55 -9.44
CA LYS A 157 2.03 -1.80 -10.11
C LYS A 157 3.22 -2.75 -10.15
N ALA A 158 3.00 -3.98 -9.70
CA ALA A 158 4.06 -4.96 -9.51
C ALA A 158 3.65 -6.38 -9.94
N THR A 159 4.64 -7.24 -10.08
CA THR A 159 4.49 -8.69 -10.26
C THR A 159 5.53 -9.40 -9.43
N LYS A 160 5.10 -10.37 -8.61
CA LYS A 160 5.97 -11.24 -7.81
C LYS A 160 6.09 -12.60 -8.48
N GLU A 161 7.32 -13.05 -8.70
CA GLU A 161 7.64 -14.39 -9.15
C GLU A 161 8.21 -15.18 -7.98
N MET A 162 7.54 -16.27 -7.62
CA MET A 162 7.96 -17.22 -6.57
C MET A 162 7.42 -18.60 -6.92
N ASP A 163 8.20 -19.64 -6.61
CA ASP A 163 7.86 -21.05 -6.87
C ASP A 163 7.40 -21.35 -8.31
N GLY A 164 7.98 -20.64 -9.29
CA GLY A 164 7.64 -20.77 -10.71
C GLY A 164 6.30 -20.13 -11.12
N LYS A 165 5.57 -19.54 -10.17
CA LYS A 165 4.30 -18.81 -10.40
C LYS A 165 4.53 -17.29 -10.46
N LYS A 166 3.58 -16.57 -11.06
CA LYS A 166 3.62 -15.11 -11.22
C LYS A 166 2.34 -14.46 -10.74
N PHE A 167 2.45 -13.70 -9.66
CA PHE A 167 1.33 -13.02 -9.03
C PHE A 167 1.34 -11.53 -9.38
N LYS A 168 0.29 -11.06 -10.06
CA LYS A 168 0.12 -9.63 -10.36
C LYS A 168 -0.40 -8.91 -9.13
N GLY A 169 0.02 -7.67 -8.93
CA GLY A 169 -0.37 -6.90 -7.76
C GLY A 169 0.24 -5.51 -7.74
N ALA A 170 0.55 -5.05 -6.53
CA ALA A 170 1.22 -3.79 -6.28
C ALA A 170 2.14 -3.84 -5.06
N LEU A 171 3.12 -2.95 -5.05
CA LEU A 171 3.79 -2.49 -3.83
C LEU A 171 3.10 -1.19 -3.39
N ILE A 172 2.58 -1.18 -2.17
CA ILE A 172 1.95 0.00 -1.58
C ILE A 172 2.96 0.62 -0.63
N ILE A 173 3.40 1.84 -0.91
CA ILE A 173 4.32 2.59 -0.04
C ILE A 173 3.47 3.64 0.69
N ASP A 174 3.37 3.49 2.00
CA ASP A 174 2.70 4.43 2.89
C ASP A 174 3.75 5.17 3.72
N MET A 175 4.00 6.43 3.35
CA MET A 175 4.94 7.30 4.07
C MET A 175 4.27 8.10 5.19
N SER A 176 2.94 8.07 5.28
CA SER A 176 2.19 8.74 6.37
C SER A 176 2.41 8.05 7.72
N ASN A 177 2.82 6.79 7.72
CA ASN A 177 3.18 6.07 8.94
C ASN A 177 4.61 6.40 9.40
N GLU A 178 4.87 6.39 10.72
CA GLU A 178 6.13 6.85 11.34
C GLU A 178 7.40 6.23 10.72
N ASP A 179 7.35 4.94 10.37
CA ASP A 179 8.49 4.19 9.81
C ASP A 179 8.46 4.04 8.29
N SER A 180 7.52 4.69 7.57
CA SER A 180 7.25 4.47 6.14
C SER A 180 7.12 2.98 5.77
N THR A 181 5.89 2.46 5.78
CA THR A 181 5.65 1.02 5.59
C THR A 181 5.44 0.67 4.12
N VAL A 182 6.06 -0.43 3.66
CA VAL A 182 5.80 -1.00 2.34
C VAL A 182 5.00 -2.30 2.48
N TYR A 183 3.84 -2.37 1.84
CA TYR A 183 2.99 -3.55 1.82
C TYR A 183 3.02 -4.24 0.46
N GLU A 184 3.13 -5.57 0.49
CA GLU A 184 2.97 -6.43 -0.69
C GLU A 184 1.49 -6.77 -0.89
N SER A 185 0.88 -6.30 -1.98
CA SER A 185 -0.52 -6.61 -2.32
C SER A 185 -0.57 -7.37 -3.64
N PHE A 186 -0.34 -8.68 -3.57
CA PHE A 186 -0.38 -9.59 -4.73
C PHE A 186 -1.66 -10.40 -4.75
N LYS A 187 -2.22 -10.60 -5.94
CA LYS A 187 -3.38 -11.48 -6.14
C LYS A 187 -2.94 -12.94 -5.97
N GLN A 188 -3.12 -13.48 -4.78
CA GLN A 188 -2.74 -14.83 -4.39
C GLN A 188 -3.68 -15.33 -3.30
N LYS A 189 -3.90 -16.64 -3.24
CA LYS A 189 -4.60 -17.28 -2.12
C LYS A 189 -3.62 -17.72 -1.06
N ARG A 190 -3.97 -17.43 0.19
CA ARG A 190 -3.29 -17.88 1.40
C ARG A 190 -4.34 -18.26 2.43
N PHE A 191 -4.02 -19.22 3.27
CA PHE A 191 -4.92 -19.68 4.32
C PHE A 191 -4.12 -20.21 5.50
N ASN A 192 -4.71 -20.09 6.68
CA ASN A 192 -4.26 -20.75 7.89
C ASN A 192 -5.15 -21.98 8.10
N VAL A 193 -4.59 -23.04 8.67
CA VAL A 193 -5.36 -24.23 9.02
C VAL A 193 -5.37 -24.36 10.53
N TYR A 194 -6.57 -24.48 11.10
CA TYR A 194 -6.78 -24.73 12.51
C TYR A 194 -7.46 -26.09 12.65
N VAL A 195 -6.83 -27.00 13.39
CA VAL A 195 -7.40 -28.33 13.66
C VAL A 195 -7.97 -28.33 15.06
N ASP A 196 -9.31 -28.25 15.17
CA ASP A 196 -9.98 -28.34 16.47
C ASP A 196 -9.74 -29.72 17.10
N GLY A 197 -9.45 -29.74 18.41
CA GLY A 197 -9.01 -30.95 19.11
C GLY A 197 -7.63 -31.48 18.67
N GLY A 198 -6.89 -30.75 17.83
CA GLY A 198 -5.58 -31.17 17.30
C GLY A 198 -4.54 -31.51 18.35
N TYR A 199 -4.64 -30.93 19.56
CA TYR A 199 -3.79 -31.25 20.71
C TYR A 199 -3.89 -32.71 21.20
N MET A 200 -4.94 -33.43 20.80
CA MET A 200 -5.08 -34.86 21.08
C MET A 200 -4.39 -35.74 20.03
N LEU A 201 -4.02 -35.18 18.88
CA LEU A 201 -3.50 -35.90 17.73
C LEU A 201 -1.97 -35.81 17.66
N ASP A 202 -1.33 -36.93 17.32
CA ASP A 202 0.10 -37.01 17.01
C ASP A 202 0.33 -36.80 15.51
N ASN A 203 1.43 -36.12 15.18
CA ASN A 203 1.93 -35.93 13.80
C ASN A 203 0.88 -35.33 12.84
N VAL A 204 0.20 -34.26 13.24
CA VAL A 204 -0.80 -33.61 12.37
C VAL A 204 -0.12 -32.98 11.16
N LYS A 205 -0.50 -33.45 9.97
CA LYS A 205 0.00 -33.02 8.66
C LYS A 205 -1.10 -32.31 7.90
N ILE A 206 -0.75 -31.21 7.25
CA ILE A 206 -1.66 -30.44 6.40
C ILE A 206 -1.39 -30.79 4.94
N TYR A 207 -2.46 -31.00 4.20
CA TYR A 207 -2.46 -31.31 2.77
C TYR A 207 -3.26 -30.26 2.02
N ALA A 208 -2.76 -29.87 0.85
CA ALA A 208 -3.50 -29.08 -0.12
C ALA A 208 -3.37 -29.68 -1.51
N ASN A 209 -4.48 -29.81 -2.21
CA ASN A 209 -4.56 -30.43 -3.54
C ASN A 209 -3.89 -31.83 -3.58
N GLY A 210 -4.04 -32.59 -2.49
CA GLY A 210 -3.50 -33.94 -2.34
C GLY A 210 -1.99 -34.04 -2.04
N LYS A 211 -1.31 -32.92 -1.78
CA LYS A 211 0.11 -32.89 -1.43
C LYS A 211 0.30 -32.39 0.01
N GLU A 212 1.18 -33.04 0.78
CA GLU A 212 1.61 -32.56 2.09
C GLU A 212 2.32 -31.20 1.93
N ILE A 213 1.85 -30.20 2.67
CA ILE A 213 2.35 -28.82 2.62
C ILE A 213 2.97 -28.35 3.94
N GLY A 214 2.82 -29.12 5.02
CA GLY A 214 3.48 -28.83 6.29
C GLY A 214 2.85 -29.57 7.46
N ASP A 215 3.36 -29.28 8.65
CA ASP A 215 2.77 -29.68 9.93
C ASP A 215 1.72 -28.66 10.36
N GLU A 216 0.75 -29.07 11.19
CA GLU A 216 -0.21 -28.15 11.80
C GLU A 216 0.51 -27.17 12.74
N SER A 217 0.25 -25.88 12.54
CA SER A 217 0.77 -24.81 13.36
C SER A 217 -0.15 -23.60 13.26
N SER A 218 -0.61 -23.11 14.41
CA SER A 218 -1.53 -21.97 14.49
C SER A 218 -0.95 -20.66 13.92
N SER A 219 0.37 -20.58 13.74
CA SER A 219 1.06 -19.40 13.20
C SER A 219 1.47 -19.53 11.73
N GLU A 220 1.34 -20.71 11.13
CA GLU A 220 1.79 -20.95 9.75
C GLU A 220 0.72 -20.49 8.76
N THR A 221 1.16 -19.80 7.70
CA THR A 221 0.27 -19.34 6.61
C THR A 221 0.66 -20.05 5.33
N TYR A 222 -0.20 -20.93 4.83
CA TYR A 222 0.09 -21.74 3.65
C TYR A 222 -0.21 -21.02 2.34
N GLY A 223 0.46 -21.46 1.28
CA GLY A 223 0.41 -20.87 -0.06
C GLY A 223 1.77 -20.30 -0.50
N PRO A 224 1.82 -19.52 -1.59
CA PRO A 224 0.68 -18.96 -2.32
C PRO A 224 0.12 -19.87 -3.43
N TYR A 225 -1.20 -19.77 -3.64
CA TYR A 225 -1.90 -20.38 -4.78
C TYR A 225 -2.42 -19.32 -5.75
N ASP A 226 -2.65 -19.71 -7.00
CA ASP A 226 -3.24 -18.79 -7.98
C ASP A 226 -4.68 -18.42 -7.56
N PRO A 227 -5.13 -17.17 -7.81
CA PRO A 227 -6.47 -16.74 -7.43
C PRO A 227 -7.58 -17.58 -8.09
N ASP A 228 -7.34 -18.05 -9.32
CA ASP A 228 -8.28 -18.88 -10.06
C ASP A 228 -8.14 -20.40 -9.75
N GLU A 229 -7.14 -20.80 -8.95
CA GLU A 229 -6.90 -22.19 -8.59
C GLU A 229 -7.87 -22.64 -7.50
N GLU A 230 -8.59 -23.75 -7.72
CA GLU A 230 -9.35 -24.43 -6.67
C GLU A 230 -8.37 -25.08 -5.69
N VAL A 231 -8.54 -24.78 -4.40
CA VAL A 231 -7.67 -25.32 -3.34
C VAL A 231 -8.53 -26.13 -2.39
N VAL A 232 -8.26 -27.44 -2.36
CA VAL A 232 -8.87 -28.39 -1.43
C VAL A 232 -7.89 -28.69 -0.33
N VAL A 233 -8.26 -28.40 0.91
CA VAL A 233 -7.40 -28.53 2.10
C VAL A 233 -7.96 -29.59 3.04
N HIS A 234 -7.08 -30.42 3.58
CA HIS A 234 -7.40 -31.36 4.67
C HIS A 234 -6.19 -31.55 5.58
N ALA A 235 -6.43 -32.03 6.79
CA ALA A 235 -5.41 -32.42 7.75
C ALA A 235 -5.54 -33.90 8.11
N GLU A 236 -4.40 -34.59 8.27
CA GLU A 236 -4.33 -35.96 8.76
C GLU A 236 -3.54 -35.99 10.07
N GLY A 237 -4.01 -36.72 11.06
CA GLY A 237 -3.34 -36.91 12.35
C GLY A 237 -3.50 -38.33 12.86
N SER A 238 -2.77 -38.70 13.90
CA SER A 238 -2.87 -40.04 14.50
C SER A 238 -3.36 -39.98 15.95
N TYR A 239 -4.23 -40.90 16.34
CA TYR A 239 -4.65 -41.07 17.72
C TYR A 239 -4.55 -42.56 18.08
N GLU A 240 -3.80 -42.89 19.15
CA GLU A 240 -3.60 -44.28 19.60
C GLU A 240 -3.12 -45.27 18.51
N GLY A 241 -2.34 -44.78 17.54
CA GLY A 241 -1.81 -45.60 16.43
C GLY A 241 -2.77 -45.79 15.24
N HIS A 242 -3.93 -45.14 15.26
CA HIS A 242 -4.85 -45.08 14.13
C HIS A 242 -4.80 -43.70 13.45
N THR A 243 -4.75 -43.70 12.11
CA THR A 243 -4.84 -42.48 11.30
C THR A 243 -6.27 -41.97 11.28
N LEU A 244 -6.44 -40.69 11.58
CA LEU A 244 -7.66 -39.92 11.49
C LEU A 244 -7.48 -38.84 10.41
N ASP A 245 -8.49 -38.70 9.55
CA ASP A 245 -8.55 -37.67 8.51
C ASP A 245 -9.71 -36.71 8.83
N THR A 246 -9.51 -35.44 8.53
CA THR A 246 -10.53 -34.39 8.68
C THR A 246 -11.44 -34.33 7.46
N ASP A 247 -12.59 -33.68 7.60
CA ASP A 247 -13.41 -33.38 6.43
C ASP A 247 -12.67 -32.42 5.47
N LYS A 248 -12.84 -32.65 4.17
CA LYS A 248 -12.23 -31.83 3.13
C LYS A 248 -12.98 -30.53 2.96
N TYR A 249 -12.26 -29.41 3.00
CA TYR A 249 -12.82 -28.09 2.75
C TYR A 249 -12.34 -27.54 1.41
N THR A 250 -13.26 -26.96 0.65
CA THR A 250 -12.95 -26.30 -0.62
C THR A 250 -12.99 -24.79 -0.44
N TYR A 251 -11.86 -24.12 -0.70
CA TYR A 251 -11.78 -22.66 -0.63
C TYR A 251 -12.17 -22.02 -1.97
N LYS A 252 -13.18 -21.15 -1.95
CA LYS A 252 -13.60 -20.31 -3.10
C LYS A 252 -13.29 -18.84 -2.82
N GLU A 253 -12.97 -18.08 -3.88
CA GLU A 253 -12.69 -16.64 -3.73
C GLU A 253 -13.89 -15.89 -3.12
N PRO A 254 -13.64 -14.79 -2.39
CA PRO A 254 -14.70 -13.88 -1.99
C PRO A 254 -15.36 -13.26 -3.22
N GLU A 255 -16.68 -13.39 -3.36
CA GLU A 255 -17.46 -12.73 -4.40
C GLU A 255 -17.99 -11.40 -3.89
N LYS A 256 -17.94 -10.36 -4.74
CA LYS A 256 -18.60 -9.09 -4.43
C LYS A 256 -20.10 -9.30 -4.54
N THR A 257 -20.81 -9.22 -3.41
CA THR A 257 -22.26 -9.35 -3.37
C THR A 257 -22.92 -8.14 -4.00
N ASP A 258 -24.21 -8.27 -4.34
CA ASP A 258 -25.01 -7.19 -4.93
C ASP A 258 -25.05 -5.93 -4.04
N ASP A 259 -24.81 -6.08 -2.74
CA ASP A 259 -24.73 -5.00 -1.74
C ASP A 259 -23.32 -4.40 -1.58
N CYS A 260 -22.42 -4.67 -2.52
CA CYS A 260 -21.02 -4.24 -2.51
C CYS A 260 -20.15 -4.74 -1.35
N LYS A 261 -20.61 -5.75 -0.60
CA LYS A 261 -19.82 -6.45 0.42
C LYS A 261 -18.98 -7.55 -0.23
N TRP A 262 -17.82 -7.89 0.33
CA TRP A 262 -17.08 -9.07 -0.11
C TRP A 262 -17.52 -10.27 0.72
N GLY A 263 -18.16 -11.25 0.09
CA GLY A 263 -18.64 -12.45 0.74
C GLY A 263 -17.75 -13.64 0.42
N PHE A 264 -17.24 -14.37 1.42
CA PHE A 264 -16.56 -15.64 1.20
C PHE A 264 -17.38 -16.78 1.82
N SER A 265 -17.45 -17.92 1.13
CA SER A 265 -18.17 -19.10 1.61
C SER A 265 -17.31 -20.33 1.38
N PHE A 266 -17.35 -21.26 2.32
CA PHE A 266 -16.72 -22.56 2.16
C PHE A 266 -17.76 -23.66 2.32
N THR A 267 -17.57 -24.75 1.57
CA THR A 267 -18.49 -25.88 1.55
C THR A 267 -17.85 -27.15 2.06
N ASP A 268 -18.65 -28.01 2.68
CA ASP A 268 -18.26 -29.36 3.07
C ASP A 268 -18.00 -30.27 1.84
N LYS A 269 -17.59 -31.51 2.10
CA LYS A 269 -17.30 -32.54 1.07
C LYS A 269 -18.49 -32.93 0.17
N ASN A 270 -19.72 -32.60 0.56
CA ASN A 270 -20.93 -32.85 -0.21
C ASN A 270 -21.37 -31.62 -1.01
N GLY A 271 -20.64 -30.50 -0.88
CA GLY A 271 -20.99 -29.22 -1.49
C GLY A 271 -22.01 -28.41 -0.70
N ASN A 272 -22.31 -28.79 0.55
CA ASN A 272 -23.19 -28.02 1.43
C ASN A 272 -22.42 -26.84 2.04
N LEU A 273 -23.09 -25.71 2.26
CA LEU A 273 -22.50 -24.55 2.93
C LEU A 273 -22.07 -24.93 4.36
N ALA A 274 -20.79 -24.80 4.67
CA ALA A 274 -20.25 -25.07 6.00
C ALA A 274 -20.03 -23.78 6.80
N GLY A 275 -19.94 -22.63 6.11
CA GLY A 275 -19.90 -21.32 6.72
C GLY A 275 -19.68 -20.24 5.68
N SER A 276 -19.98 -18.99 6.06
CA SER A 276 -19.76 -17.83 5.20
C SER A 276 -19.41 -16.60 6.01
N TYR A 277 -18.80 -15.63 5.34
CA TYR A 277 -18.38 -14.38 5.95
C TYR A 277 -18.69 -13.24 5.00
N THR A 278 -18.93 -12.06 5.55
CA THR A 278 -18.97 -10.82 4.77
C THR A 278 -18.04 -9.79 5.37
N ALA A 279 -17.16 -9.25 4.53
CA ALA A 279 -16.28 -8.14 4.84
C ALA A 279 -16.85 -6.83 4.25
N TYR A 280 -16.97 -5.82 5.10
CA TYR A 280 -17.40 -4.48 4.73
C TYR A 280 -16.21 -3.72 4.13
N THR A 281 -16.35 -3.23 2.91
CA THR A 281 -15.27 -2.51 2.19
C THR A 281 -14.90 -1.17 2.80
N ASP A 282 -15.77 -0.64 3.65
CA ASP A 282 -15.71 0.76 4.08
C ASP A 282 -14.86 0.92 5.35
N ASP A 283 -14.81 -0.11 6.21
CA ASP A 283 -14.10 -0.09 7.49
C ASP A 283 -13.38 -1.40 7.84
N GLY A 284 -13.41 -2.42 6.97
CA GLY A 284 -12.72 -3.69 7.18
C GLY A 284 -13.40 -4.63 8.17
N TYR A 285 -14.58 -4.26 8.68
CA TYR A 285 -15.35 -5.09 9.61
C TYR A 285 -15.76 -6.42 8.95
N VAL A 286 -15.62 -7.54 9.65
CA VAL A 286 -15.95 -8.89 9.19
C VAL A 286 -17.04 -9.49 10.07
N THR A 287 -18.06 -10.06 9.45
CA THR A 287 -19.13 -10.81 10.13
C THR A 287 -19.12 -12.27 9.64
N GLU A 288 -19.11 -13.21 10.58
CA GLU A 288 -19.09 -14.67 10.38
C GLU A 288 -20.49 -15.27 10.58
N TYR A 289 -20.85 -16.21 9.72
CA TYR A 289 -22.13 -16.92 9.72
C TYR A 289 -21.91 -18.44 9.64
N ASP A 290 -22.73 -19.19 10.37
CA ASP A 290 -22.70 -20.65 10.38
C ASP A 290 -23.33 -21.29 9.11
N GLU A 291 -23.43 -22.62 9.12
CA GLU A 291 -24.03 -23.44 8.05
C GLU A 291 -25.52 -23.12 7.78
N ASN A 292 -26.23 -22.52 8.75
CA ASN A 292 -27.63 -22.11 8.63
C ASN A 292 -27.78 -20.65 8.19
N GLY A 293 -26.66 -19.91 8.13
CA GLY A 293 -26.63 -18.48 7.85
C GLY A 293 -26.89 -17.61 9.07
N ASP A 294 -26.75 -18.14 10.29
CA ASP A 294 -26.89 -17.39 11.54
C ASP A 294 -25.55 -16.72 11.89
N GLU A 295 -25.57 -15.44 12.30
CA GLU A 295 -24.36 -14.74 12.74
C GLU A 295 -23.79 -15.39 14.02
N VAL A 296 -22.53 -15.80 13.97
CA VAL A 296 -21.83 -16.44 15.11
C VAL A 296 -20.64 -15.65 15.61
N GLY A 297 -20.21 -14.61 14.89
CA GLY A 297 -19.13 -13.73 15.30
C GLY A 297 -19.00 -12.49 14.43
N SER A 298 -18.43 -11.42 15.00
CA SER A 298 -18.12 -10.20 14.27
C SER A 298 -16.96 -9.41 14.89
N GLY A 299 -16.16 -8.74 14.07
CA GLY A 299 -14.95 -8.02 14.51
C GLY A 299 -14.27 -7.24 13.40
N TYR A 300 -13.28 -6.43 13.78
CA TYR A 300 -12.38 -5.71 12.87
C TYR A 300 -11.09 -6.50 12.65
#